data_AF-A0A952TMA0-F1
#
_entry.id   AF-A0A952TMA0-F1
#
_cell.length_a   1.000
_cell.length_b   1.000
_cell.length_c   1.000
_cell.angle_alpha   90.00
_cell.angle_beta   90.00
_cell.angle_gamma   90.00
#
_symmetry.space_group_name_H-M   'P 1'
#
loop_
_entity.id
_entity.type
_entity.pdbx_description
1 polymer ?
#
loop_
_entity_poly.entity_id
_entity_poly.type
_entity_poly.pdbx_seq_one_letter_code
_entity_poly.pdbx_strand_id
1 'polypeptide(L)'
;MSKRTLTLALLGVCTVMMFQNCAPGLEQADFASEVLTTQSIDVEHEDRDHDPTPFREDKIEVNAKDLIYDRVLLVNHLTSVFGARVTALDKDNVATDMRNFASPCSPYEQYNYKNAKNAIANSGFRTCAVTNSAASMKASLYAETSTSRQGVMEHLCRALSSDTTSRTFALRKIASDGKPAGNKANVLKAFRLFYRSAPLPPDSVLQSMQVMLGREDVDAAAWTPVLFTLCVSPGWQVL
;
A
#
# COMPACT_ATOMS: atom_id res chain seq x y z
N MET A 1 42.54 -33.70 15.70
CA MET A 1 41.75 -32.44 15.60
C MET A 1 42.23 -31.48 16.68
N SER A 2 42.62 -30.27 16.27
CA SER A 2 43.21 -29.26 17.16
C SER A 2 42.17 -28.74 18.16
N LYS A 3 42.58 -28.52 19.42
CA LYS A 3 41.73 -27.92 20.47
C LYS A 3 41.14 -26.55 20.07
N ARG A 4 41.70 -25.88 19.05
CA ARG A 4 41.23 -24.60 18.51
C ARG A 4 40.05 -24.73 17.53
N THR A 5 39.91 -25.85 16.82
CA THR A 5 38.78 -26.04 15.89
C THR A 5 37.49 -26.44 16.62
N LEU A 6 37.60 -27.07 17.79
CA LEU A 6 36.44 -27.43 18.61
C LEU A 6 35.79 -26.19 19.27
N THR A 7 36.60 -25.21 19.71
CA THR A 7 36.10 -23.98 20.35
C THR A 7 35.41 -23.05 19.36
N LEU A 8 35.89 -22.96 18.12
CA LEU A 8 35.26 -22.14 17.07
C LEU A 8 33.91 -22.72 16.62
N ALA A 9 33.78 -24.05 16.57
CA ALA A 9 32.51 -24.69 16.25
C ALA A 9 31.46 -24.50 17.36
N LEU A 10 31.86 -24.55 18.64
CA LEU A 10 30.96 -24.34 19.77
C LEU A 10 30.46 -22.89 19.90
N LEU A 11 31.31 -21.90 19.62
CA LEU A 11 30.90 -20.49 19.58
C LEU A 11 29.92 -20.18 18.44
N GLY A 12 30.06 -20.85 17.29
CA GLY A 12 29.15 -20.69 16.16
C GLY A 12 27.75 -21.29 16.38
N VAL A 13 27.64 -22.38 17.15
CA VAL A 13 26.32 -22.99 17.45
C VAL A 13 25.55 -22.17 18.50
N CYS A 14 26.25 -21.59 19.48
CA CYS A 14 25.60 -20.75 20.50
C CYS A 14 25.05 -19.43 19.94
N THR A 15 25.69 -18.82 18.93
CA THR A 15 25.17 -17.59 18.30
C THR A 15 23.94 -17.87 17.43
N VAL A 16 23.88 -19.03 16.75
CA VAL A 16 22.71 -19.38 15.91
C VAL A 16 21.48 -19.72 16.77
N MET A 17 21.65 -20.33 17.95
CA MET A 17 20.53 -20.62 18.85
C MET A 17 19.99 -19.38 19.60
N MET A 18 20.76 -18.30 19.72
CA MET A 18 20.26 -17.05 20.31
C MET A 18 19.43 -16.17 19.35
N PHE A 19 19.48 -16.40 18.04
CA PHE A 19 18.62 -15.69 17.07
C PHE A 19 17.23 -16.32 16.87
N GLN A 20 16.98 -17.52 17.41
CA GLN A 20 15.68 -18.19 17.29
C GLN A 20 14.74 -17.97 18.50
N ASN A 21 15.19 -17.29 19.55
CA ASN A 21 14.42 -17.12 20.81
C ASN A 21 14.12 -15.66 21.20
N CYS A 22 14.37 -14.69 20.32
CA CYS A 22 13.96 -13.30 20.55
C CYS A 22 12.64 -12.98 19.83
N ALA A 23 11.53 -13.53 20.34
CA ALA A 23 10.23 -12.84 20.44
C ALA A 23 9.20 -13.72 21.19
N PRO A 24 9.15 -13.69 22.54
CA PRO A 24 7.92 -14.02 23.23
C PRO A 24 6.97 -12.82 23.12
N GLY A 25 5.85 -13.01 22.41
CA GLY A 25 4.64 -12.21 22.53
C GLY A 25 4.80 -10.70 22.46
N LEU A 26 5.05 -10.16 21.27
CA LEU A 26 4.64 -8.79 20.96
C LEU A 26 3.33 -8.90 20.17
N GLU A 27 2.25 -8.49 20.83
CA GLU A 27 0.95 -8.17 20.26
C GLU A 27 1.16 -7.32 19.00
N GLN A 28 1.16 -8.01 17.86
CA GLN A 28 1.24 -7.43 16.54
C GLN A 28 -0.10 -7.68 15.86
N ALA A 29 -1.19 -7.31 16.53
CA ALA A 29 -2.54 -7.26 15.99
C ALA A 29 -3.42 -6.57 17.03
N ASP A 30 -3.57 -5.24 16.94
CA ASP A 30 -4.81 -4.57 17.38
C ASP A 30 -4.90 -3.06 17.09
N PHE A 31 -3.94 -2.45 16.39
CA PHE A 31 -4.16 -1.05 15.96
C PHE A 31 -5.15 -0.91 14.79
N ALA A 32 -5.48 -2.01 14.09
CA ALA A 32 -6.38 -2.02 12.93
C ALA A 32 -7.79 -2.60 13.22
N SER A 33 -8.02 -3.16 14.41
CA SER A 33 -9.22 -3.96 14.69
C SER A 33 -10.42 -3.14 15.21
N GLU A 34 -10.21 -1.91 15.68
CA GLU A 34 -11.27 -1.16 16.40
C GLU A 34 -12.26 -0.35 15.52
N VAL A 35 -12.17 -0.38 14.18
CA VAL A 35 -12.99 0.55 13.34
C VAL A 35 -14.09 -0.12 12.50
N LEU A 36 -14.25 -1.44 12.50
CA LEU A 36 -15.27 -2.11 11.66
C LEU A 36 -16.42 -2.72 12.48
N THR A 37 -17.20 -1.85 13.12
CA THR A 37 -18.60 -2.16 13.48
C THR A 37 -19.55 -1.34 12.61
N THR A 38 -19.55 -1.61 11.31
CA THR A 38 -20.57 -1.08 10.40
C THR A 38 -21.72 -2.07 10.34
N GLN A 39 -22.85 -1.68 10.94
CA GLN A 39 -24.12 -2.39 10.84
C GLN A 39 -24.53 -2.52 9.36
N SER A 40 -24.77 -3.74 8.91
CA SER A 40 -25.39 -3.99 7.60
C SER A 40 -26.80 -3.42 7.60
N ILE A 41 -27.09 -2.58 6.61
CA ILE A 41 -28.44 -2.06 6.35
C ILE A 41 -29.21 -3.20 5.68
N ASP A 42 -30.18 -3.76 6.39
CA ASP A 42 -31.20 -4.63 5.82
C ASP A 42 -32.05 -3.81 4.85
N VAL A 43 -31.99 -4.13 3.56
CA VAL A 43 -32.94 -3.66 2.56
C VAL A 43 -33.99 -4.76 2.41
N GLU A 44 -35.06 -4.67 3.19
CA GLU A 44 -36.28 -5.44 2.95
C GLU A 44 -36.93 -4.96 1.64
N HIS A 45 -36.84 -5.77 0.60
CA HIS A 45 -37.77 -5.70 -0.52
C HIS A 45 -38.97 -6.58 -0.19
N GLU A 46 -40.07 -5.93 0.21
CA GLU A 46 -41.38 -6.53 0.47
C GLU A 46 -42.05 -6.91 -0.86
N ASP A 47 -41.65 -8.04 -1.45
CA ASP A 47 -42.44 -8.72 -2.49
C ASP A 47 -43.10 -9.97 -1.88
N ARG A 48 -44.38 -9.78 -1.58
CA ARG A 48 -45.34 -10.70 -1.00
C ARG A 48 -45.75 -11.73 -2.07
N ASP A 49 -45.37 -13.00 -1.89
CA ASP A 49 -45.99 -14.24 -2.44
C ASP A 49 -44.99 -15.35 -2.87
N HIS A 50 -43.94 -15.62 -2.09
CA HIS A 50 -43.25 -16.91 -2.16
C HIS A 50 -42.99 -17.47 -0.76
N ASP A 51 -43.53 -18.66 -0.54
CA ASP A 51 -43.38 -19.50 0.65
C ASP A 51 -41.89 -19.59 1.06
N PRO A 52 -41.48 -19.07 2.23
CA PRO A 52 -40.08 -19.09 2.62
C PRO A 52 -39.74 -20.51 3.03
N THR A 53 -39.06 -21.24 2.16
CA THR A 53 -38.12 -22.26 2.62
C THR A 53 -37.35 -21.68 3.81
N PRO A 54 -37.32 -22.32 4.99
CA PRO A 54 -36.68 -21.75 6.16
C PRO A 54 -35.26 -21.41 5.74
N PHE A 55 -34.96 -20.10 5.72
CA PHE A 55 -33.64 -19.61 5.40
C PHE A 55 -32.70 -20.32 6.36
N ARG A 56 -31.90 -21.25 5.82
CA ARG A 56 -30.68 -21.64 6.49
C ARG A 56 -29.88 -20.36 6.56
N GLU A 57 -29.88 -19.73 7.72
CA GLU A 57 -28.83 -18.83 8.13
C GLU A 57 -27.55 -19.67 8.21
N ASP A 58 -27.03 -20.05 7.04
CA ASP A 58 -25.61 -20.34 6.93
C ASP A 58 -24.96 -19.04 7.39
N LYS A 59 -24.44 -19.04 8.63
CA LYS A 59 -23.60 -17.97 9.13
C LYS A 59 -22.54 -17.73 8.07
N ILE A 60 -22.75 -16.71 7.24
CA ILE A 60 -21.72 -16.19 6.38
C ILE A 60 -20.73 -15.62 7.39
N GLU A 61 -19.69 -16.38 7.70
CA GLU A 61 -18.51 -15.83 8.35
C GLU A 61 -17.99 -14.76 7.40
N VAL A 62 -18.43 -13.52 7.65
CA VAL A 62 -17.81 -12.35 7.09
C VAL A 62 -16.46 -12.26 7.78
N ASN A 63 -15.50 -13.04 7.32
CA ASN A 63 -14.10 -12.77 7.60
C ASN A 63 -13.86 -11.37 7.04
N ALA A 64 -13.84 -10.38 7.93
CA ALA A 64 -13.52 -9.01 7.59
C ALA A 64 -12.10 -9.03 7.02
N LYS A 65 -11.99 -9.10 5.70
CA LYS A 65 -10.71 -8.97 5.02
C LYS A 65 -10.29 -7.52 5.19
N ASP A 66 -9.04 -7.31 5.61
CA ASP A 66 -8.43 -5.98 5.64
C ASP A 66 -8.70 -5.25 4.33
N LEU A 67 -9.26 -4.05 4.43
CA LEU A 67 -9.52 -3.22 3.26
C LEU A 67 -8.17 -2.66 2.79
N ILE A 68 -7.80 -2.97 1.55
CA ILE A 68 -6.51 -2.56 0.99
C ILE A 68 -6.78 -1.60 -0.17
N TYR A 69 -5.89 -0.61 -0.32
CA TYR A 69 -5.97 0.35 -1.42
C TYR A 69 -6.03 -0.38 -2.76
N ASP A 70 -7.05 -0.03 -3.53
CA ASP A 70 -7.18 -0.51 -4.89
C ASP A 70 -6.21 0.22 -5.83
N ARG A 71 -6.14 -0.19 -7.10
CA ARG A 71 -5.24 0.46 -8.08
C ARG A 71 -5.43 1.98 -8.19
N VAL A 72 -6.67 2.48 -8.08
CA VAL A 72 -6.99 3.89 -8.31
C VAL A 72 -6.54 4.70 -7.11
N LEU A 73 -6.86 4.22 -5.91
CA LEU A 73 -6.47 4.87 -4.67
C LEU A 73 -4.94 4.84 -4.49
N LEU A 74 -4.27 3.73 -4.84
CA LEU A 74 -2.81 3.65 -4.85
C LEU A 74 -2.19 4.68 -5.79
N VAL A 75 -2.61 4.73 -7.05
CA VAL A 75 -2.04 5.65 -8.04
C VAL A 75 -2.29 7.10 -7.63
N ASN A 76 -3.48 7.43 -7.11
CA ASN A 76 -3.79 8.76 -6.61
C ASN A 76 -2.93 9.13 -5.39
N HIS A 77 -2.79 8.19 -4.46
CA HIS A 77 -1.95 8.37 -3.28
C HIS A 77 -0.49 8.62 -3.70
N LEU A 78 0.09 7.74 -4.51
CA LEU A 78 1.46 7.89 -5.00
C LEU A 78 1.63 9.17 -5.82
N THR A 79 0.66 9.54 -6.65
CA THR A 79 0.68 10.80 -7.43
C THR A 79 0.68 12.01 -6.52
N SER A 80 -0.04 11.98 -5.40
CA SER A 80 -0.03 13.07 -4.44
C SER A 80 1.29 13.20 -3.66
N VAL A 81 2.07 12.11 -3.57
CA VAL A 81 3.40 12.08 -2.93
C VAL A 81 4.52 12.41 -3.90
N PHE A 82 4.55 11.78 -5.08
CA PHE A 82 5.64 11.84 -6.07
C PHE A 82 5.31 12.69 -7.30
N GLY A 83 4.07 13.18 -7.42
CA GLY A 83 3.63 14.02 -8.52
C GLY A 83 3.16 13.23 -9.76
N ALA A 84 2.84 13.96 -10.82
CA ALA A 84 2.23 13.41 -12.04
C ALA A 84 3.11 12.39 -12.79
N ARG A 85 4.40 12.27 -12.44
CA ARG A 85 5.33 11.34 -13.09
C ARG A 85 5.05 9.88 -12.72
N VAL A 86 4.23 9.63 -11.69
CA VAL A 86 3.72 8.30 -11.36
C VAL A 86 3.06 7.64 -12.55
N THR A 87 2.15 8.33 -13.25
CA THR A 87 1.45 7.73 -14.41
C THR A 87 2.39 7.39 -15.57
N ALA A 88 3.50 8.11 -15.71
CA ALA A 88 4.51 7.84 -16.72
C ALA A 88 5.43 6.67 -16.37
N LEU A 89 5.61 6.39 -15.08
CA LEU A 89 6.44 5.29 -14.55
C LEU A 89 5.62 4.04 -14.20
N ASP A 90 4.30 4.18 -14.09
CA ASP A 90 3.32 3.14 -13.80
C ASP A 90 2.67 2.55 -15.08
N LYS A 91 3.33 2.69 -16.23
CA LYS A 91 2.68 2.48 -17.54
C LYS A 91 2.07 1.09 -17.76
N ASP A 92 2.50 0.07 -17.02
CA ASP A 92 2.04 -1.32 -17.23
C ASP A 92 1.75 -2.12 -15.94
N ASN A 93 1.73 -1.50 -14.76
CA ASN A 93 1.97 -2.25 -13.50
C ASN A 93 0.90 -2.13 -12.40
N VAL A 94 0.55 -0.93 -11.90
CA VAL A 94 -0.47 -0.79 -10.84
C VAL A 94 -1.81 -0.35 -11.45
N ALA A 95 -1.82 0.73 -12.23
CA ALA A 95 -3.03 1.27 -12.86
C ALA A 95 -3.75 0.27 -13.79
N THR A 96 -3.05 -0.75 -14.29
CA THR A 96 -3.60 -1.69 -15.28
C THR A 96 -3.70 -3.13 -14.79
N ASP A 97 -3.05 -3.49 -13.68
CA ASP A 97 -3.06 -4.85 -13.13
C ASP A 97 -4.25 -5.04 -12.17
N MET A 98 -5.41 -5.20 -12.78
CA MET A 98 -6.66 -5.42 -12.06
C MET A 98 -6.65 -6.74 -11.26
N ARG A 99 -5.78 -7.70 -11.62
CA ARG A 99 -5.67 -9.00 -10.94
C ARG A 99 -5.03 -8.84 -9.57
N ASN A 100 -3.94 -8.09 -9.47
CA ASN A 100 -3.20 -7.92 -8.21
C ASN A 100 -3.68 -6.71 -7.38
N PHE A 101 -4.28 -5.71 -8.03
CA PHE A 101 -4.67 -4.46 -7.36
C PHE A 101 -6.18 -4.22 -7.30
N ALA A 102 -6.98 -5.20 -7.75
CA ALA A 102 -8.44 -5.17 -7.73
C ALA A 102 -9.04 -3.91 -8.37
N SER A 103 -10.31 -3.63 -8.06
CA SER A 103 -11.16 -2.59 -8.67
C SER A 103 -11.65 -2.95 -10.07
N PRO A 104 -12.43 -4.02 -10.28
CA PRO A 104 -12.94 -4.36 -11.62
C PRO A 104 -13.61 -3.17 -12.32
N CYS A 105 -14.14 -2.23 -11.53
CA CYS A 105 -14.77 -1.00 -11.98
C CYS A 105 -14.62 0.09 -10.93
N SER A 106 -13.97 1.20 -11.26
CA SER A 106 -14.20 2.44 -10.52
C SER A 106 -15.25 3.29 -11.27
N PRO A 107 -16.29 3.82 -10.60
CA PRO A 107 -17.26 4.71 -11.25
C PRO A 107 -16.59 5.99 -11.78
N TYR A 108 -15.38 6.30 -11.31
CA TYR A 108 -14.59 7.44 -11.78
C TYR A 108 -13.77 7.16 -13.04
N GLU A 109 -13.63 5.90 -13.47
CA GLU A 109 -12.91 5.52 -14.69
C GLU A 109 -13.81 5.58 -15.94
N GLN A 110 -15.12 5.52 -15.76
CA GLN A 110 -16.11 5.72 -16.82
C GLN A 110 -16.63 7.15 -16.79
N TYR A 111 -16.02 8.03 -17.59
CA TYR A 111 -16.56 9.37 -17.78
C TYR A 111 -16.61 9.74 -19.25
N ASN A 112 -17.62 10.53 -19.56
CA ASN A 112 -17.81 11.13 -20.87
C ASN A 112 -17.05 12.46 -20.90
N TYR A 113 -16.22 12.66 -21.91
CA TYR A 113 -15.50 13.92 -22.13
C TYR A 113 -15.73 14.42 -23.56
N LYS A 114 -15.64 15.73 -23.77
CA LYS A 114 -15.63 16.28 -25.13
C LYS A 114 -14.23 16.12 -25.71
N ASN A 115 -14.09 15.40 -26.80
CA ASN A 115 -12.81 15.27 -27.51
C ASN A 115 -12.47 16.55 -28.29
N ALA A 116 -11.31 16.58 -28.93
CA ALA A 116 -10.85 17.71 -29.75
C ALA A 116 -11.79 18.08 -30.92
N LYS A 117 -12.77 17.22 -31.24
CA LYS A 117 -13.81 17.45 -32.25
C LYS A 117 -15.15 17.87 -31.65
N ASN A 118 -15.19 18.24 -30.36
CA ASN A 118 -16.39 18.54 -29.57
C ASN A 118 -17.42 17.39 -29.49
N ALA A 119 -17.07 16.18 -29.91
CA ALA A 119 -17.92 15.02 -29.76
C ALA A 119 -17.77 14.46 -28.34
N ILE A 120 -18.88 13.98 -27.76
CA ILE A 120 -18.83 13.22 -26.52
C ILE A 120 -18.11 11.90 -26.83
N ALA A 121 -16.92 11.74 -26.27
CA ALA A 121 -16.13 10.53 -26.29
C ALA A 121 -16.17 9.92 -24.88
N ASN A 122 -16.21 8.59 -24.83
CA ASN A 122 -15.99 7.87 -23.59
C ASN A 122 -14.46 7.75 -23.37
N SER A 123 -14.00 7.83 -22.12
CA SER A 123 -12.59 7.62 -21.71
C SER A 123 -11.98 6.32 -22.26
N GLY A 124 -12.82 5.39 -22.73
CA GLY A 124 -12.41 4.16 -23.38
C GLY A 124 -12.20 3.09 -22.32
N PHE A 125 -12.84 1.94 -22.53
CA PHE A 125 -12.67 0.80 -21.66
C PHE A 125 -11.25 0.20 -21.80
N ARG A 126 -10.47 0.17 -20.71
CA ARG A 126 -9.76 -1.06 -20.33
C ARG A 126 -10.71 -1.88 -19.44
N THR A 127 -11.74 -2.45 -20.05
CA THR A 127 -12.66 -3.50 -19.54
C THR A 127 -13.05 -3.47 -18.06
N CYS A 128 -13.73 -2.40 -17.62
CA CYS A 128 -14.78 -2.52 -16.61
C CYS A 128 -16.05 -3.07 -17.30
N ALA A 129 -16.02 -4.33 -17.71
CA ALA A 129 -17.22 -4.95 -18.24
C ALA A 129 -18.10 -5.35 -17.04
N VAL A 130 -18.98 -4.45 -16.62
CA VAL A 130 -20.18 -4.82 -15.85
C VAL A 130 -21.08 -5.63 -16.79
N THR A 131 -20.61 -6.80 -17.20
CA THR A 131 -21.51 -7.79 -17.79
C THR A 131 -22.32 -8.38 -16.64
N ASN A 132 -23.50 -8.92 -16.94
CA ASN A 132 -24.50 -9.38 -15.99
C ASN A 132 -24.07 -10.54 -15.05
N SER A 133 -22.77 -10.89 -14.96
CA SER A 133 -22.27 -11.93 -14.06
C SER A 133 -20.95 -11.54 -13.38
N ALA A 134 -20.85 -11.82 -12.08
CA ALA A 134 -19.61 -11.67 -11.30
C ALA A 134 -18.46 -12.51 -11.88
N ALA A 135 -18.77 -13.63 -12.56
CA ALA A 135 -17.81 -14.50 -13.24
C ALA A 135 -17.06 -13.82 -14.41
N SER A 136 -17.59 -12.71 -14.92
CA SER A 136 -17.01 -11.98 -16.06
C SER A 136 -16.20 -10.76 -15.63
N MET A 137 -16.20 -10.42 -14.34
CA MET A 137 -15.25 -9.47 -13.77
C MET A 137 -13.88 -10.17 -13.73
N LYS A 138 -12.96 -9.79 -14.62
CA LYS A 138 -11.59 -10.33 -14.69
C LYS A 138 -10.70 -9.96 -13.47
N ALA A 139 -11.30 -9.47 -12.39
CA ALA A 139 -10.62 -8.96 -11.20
C ALA A 139 -11.48 -9.16 -9.96
N SER A 140 -10.83 -9.42 -8.83
CA SER A 140 -11.50 -9.48 -7.52
C SER A 140 -12.10 -8.12 -7.16
N LEU A 141 -13.26 -8.12 -6.49
CA LEU A 141 -13.84 -6.91 -5.89
C LEU A 141 -12.96 -6.32 -4.78
N TYR A 142 -12.19 -7.18 -4.10
CA TYR A 142 -11.30 -6.82 -3.02
C TYR A 142 -9.84 -7.04 -3.43
N ALA A 143 -8.97 -6.07 -3.15
CA ALA A 143 -7.54 -6.24 -3.32
C ALA A 143 -7.03 -7.33 -2.37
N GLU A 144 -6.12 -8.18 -2.87
CA GLU A 144 -5.50 -9.22 -2.05
C GLU A 144 -4.03 -8.89 -1.78
N THR A 145 -3.56 -9.20 -0.57
CA THR A 145 -2.12 -9.21 -0.29
C THR A 145 -1.48 -10.39 -1.01
N SER A 146 -0.72 -10.12 -2.06
CA SER A 146 0.03 -11.15 -2.79
C SER A 146 1.50 -10.75 -2.93
N THR A 147 2.38 -11.75 -3.05
CA THR A 147 3.80 -11.52 -3.37
C THR A 147 3.97 -10.79 -4.70
N SER A 148 3.10 -11.08 -5.68
CA SER A 148 3.09 -10.40 -6.98
C SER A 148 2.76 -8.91 -6.82
N ARG A 149 1.74 -8.57 -6.03
CA ARG A 149 1.38 -7.18 -5.72
C ARG A 149 2.56 -6.45 -5.10
N GLN A 150 3.21 -7.06 -4.11
CA GLN A 150 4.35 -6.46 -3.44
C GLN A 150 5.56 -6.27 -4.38
N GLY A 151 5.83 -7.23 -5.27
CA GLY A 151 6.90 -7.10 -6.28
C GLY A 151 6.66 -5.96 -7.26
N VAL A 152 5.40 -5.77 -7.68
CA VAL A 152 5.02 -4.63 -8.52
C VAL A 152 5.18 -3.30 -7.77
N MET A 153 4.71 -3.24 -6.51
CA MET A 153 4.89 -2.06 -5.66
C MET A 153 6.37 -1.72 -5.45
N GLU A 154 7.22 -2.72 -5.18
CA GLU A 154 8.65 -2.50 -5.01
C GLU A 154 9.28 -1.91 -6.27
N HIS A 155 8.95 -2.44 -7.45
CA HIS A 155 9.46 -1.93 -8.73
C HIS A 155 9.03 -0.48 -8.97
N LEU A 156 7.75 -0.16 -8.77
CA LEU A 156 7.24 1.21 -8.93
C LEU A 156 7.87 2.16 -7.92
N CYS A 157 7.90 1.80 -6.64
CA CYS A 157 8.51 2.61 -5.58
C CYS A 157 9.99 2.88 -5.84
N ARG A 158 10.74 1.89 -6.35
CA ARG A 158 12.14 2.05 -6.74
C ARG A 158 12.30 3.04 -7.88
N ALA A 159 11.45 2.96 -8.90
CA ALA A 159 11.45 3.91 -10.01
C ALA A 159 11.13 5.34 -9.54
N LEU A 160 10.13 5.49 -8.66
CA LEU A 160 9.70 6.79 -8.13
C LEU A 160 10.73 7.44 -7.21
N SER A 161 11.32 6.67 -6.29
CA SER A 161 12.33 7.19 -5.36
C SER A 161 13.63 7.55 -6.08
N SER A 162 13.98 6.82 -7.14
CA SER A 162 15.22 7.04 -7.89
C SER A 162 15.10 8.15 -8.93
N ASP A 163 13.91 8.40 -9.47
CA ASP A 163 13.66 9.47 -10.41
C ASP A 163 13.80 10.86 -9.76
N THR A 164 14.66 11.71 -10.31
CA THR A 164 14.95 13.04 -9.76
C THR A 164 13.73 13.95 -9.69
N THR A 165 12.83 13.88 -10.68
CA THR A 165 11.64 14.76 -10.72
C THR A 165 10.63 14.31 -9.67
N SER A 166 10.33 13.01 -9.61
CA SER A 166 9.44 12.41 -8.62
C SER A 166 9.94 12.63 -7.20
N ARG A 167 11.24 12.34 -6.97
CA ARG A 167 11.89 12.56 -5.68
C ARG A 167 11.84 14.03 -5.27
N THR A 168 12.19 14.96 -6.15
CA THR A 168 12.14 16.40 -5.84
C THR A 168 10.72 16.85 -5.47
N PHE A 169 9.70 16.32 -6.15
CA PHE A 169 8.31 16.62 -5.81
C PHE A 169 7.97 16.14 -4.38
N ALA A 170 8.37 14.92 -4.01
CA ALA A 170 8.18 14.39 -2.66
C ALA A 170 8.95 15.21 -1.60
N LEU A 171 10.21 15.56 -1.88
CA LEU A 171 11.03 16.37 -0.97
C LEU A 171 10.44 17.76 -0.73
N ARG A 172 9.81 18.36 -1.75
CA ARG A 172 9.09 19.64 -1.62
C ARG A 172 7.89 19.59 -0.68
N LYS A 173 7.30 18.40 -0.46
CA LYS A 173 6.24 18.19 0.53
C LYS A 173 6.79 18.14 1.96
N ILE A 174 8.08 17.82 2.13
CA ILE A 174 8.75 17.77 3.43
C ILE A 174 9.31 19.15 3.80
N ALA A 175 10.00 19.78 2.85
CA ALA A 175 10.55 21.13 2.95
C ALA A 175 10.35 21.88 1.63
N SER A 176 9.78 23.08 1.67
CA SER A 176 9.33 23.80 0.47
C SER A 176 10.43 24.09 -0.57
N ASP A 177 11.68 24.19 -0.13
CA ASP A 177 12.86 24.36 -0.98
C ASP A 177 13.31 23.06 -1.68
N GLY A 178 12.73 21.92 -1.31
CA GLY A 178 13.08 20.59 -1.81
C GLY A 178 14.39 20.04 -1.23
N LYS A 179 14.92 20.65 -0.15
CA LYS A 179 16.17 20.25 0.50
C LYS A 179 15.97 19.99 2.00
N PRO A 180 15.15 19.00 2.38
CA PRO A 180 14.92 18.71 3.79
C PRO A 180 16.18 18.16 4.47
N ALA A 181 16.56 18.75 5.60
CA ALA A 181 17.58 18.19 6.50
C ALA A 181 17.13 16.84 7.08
N GLY A 182 18.07 15.94 7.35
CA GLY A 182 17.85 14.58 7.88
C GLY A 182 17.50 14.51 9.36
N ASN A 183 16.78 15.51 9.87
CA ASN A 183 16.34 15.55 11.26
C ASN A 183 14.99 14.83 11.47
N LYS A 184 14.67 14.55 12.73
CA LYS A 184 13.49 13.78 13.15
C LYS A 184 12.18 14.42 12.65
N ALA A 185 12.10 15.75 12.63
CA ALA A 185 10.91 16.46 12.20
C ALA A 185 10.62 16.26 10.70
N ASN A 186 11.65 16.30 9.85
CA ASN A 186 11.50 16.05 8.43
C ASN A 186 11.26 14.57 8.10
N VAL A 187 11.87 13.65 8.86
CA VAL A 187 11.55 12.21 8.75
C VAL A 187 10.09 11.94 9.13
N LEU A 188 9.57 12.56 10.19
CA LEU A 188 8.15 12.45 10.56
C LEU A 188 7.24 13.00 9.46
N LYS A 189 7.60 14.12 8.82
CA LYS A 189 6.86 14.64 7.66
C LYS A 189 6.87 13.64 6.50
N ALA A 190 8.03 13.04 6.19
CA ALA A 190 8.14 12.01 5.16
C ALA A 190 7.23 10.80 5.47
N PHE A 191 7.24 10.32 6.71
CA PHE A 191 6.37 9.24 7.19
C PHE A 191 4.89 9.57 6.95
N ARG A 192 4.46 10.78 7.30
CA ARG A 192 3.08 11.27 7.13
C ARG A 192 2.63 11.43 5.68
N LEU A 193 3.55 11.46 4.71
CA LEU A 193 3.15 11.47 3.29
C LEU A 193 2.39 10.20 2.93
N PHE A 194 2.80 9.07 3.51
CA PHE A 194 2.23 7.74 3.33
C PHE A 194 1.19 7.41 4.40
N TYR A 195 1.52 7.63 5.67
CA TYR A 195 0.71 7.30 6.83
C TYR A 195 -0.11 8.50 7.32
N ARG A 196 -1.09 8.96 6.53
CA ARG A 196 -1.80 10.24 6.78
C ARG A 196 -2.68 10.27 8.02
N SER A 197 -3.31 9.15 8.33
CA SER A 197 -4.26 9.02 9.44
C SER A 197 -3.72 8.10 10.55
N ALA A 198 -2.47 7.68 10.44
CA ALA A 198 -1.86 6.78 11.42
C ALA A 198 -1.48 7.55 12.69
N PRO A 199 -1.41 6.86 13.84
CA PRO A 199 -0.82 7.42 15.05
C PRO A 199 0.64 7.83 14.80
N LEU A 200 1.18 8.63 15.73
CA LEU A 200 2.59 8.94 15.72
C LEU A 200 3.41 7.65 15.78
N PRO A 201 4.39 7.44 14.88
CA PRO A 201 5.23 6.25 14.93
C PRO A 201 6.11 6.31 16.17
N PRO A 202 6.50 5.15 16.73
CA PRO A 202 7.48 5.08 17.80
C PRO A 202 8.78 5.80 17.41
N ASP A 203 9.43 6.41 18.40
CA ASP A 203 10.68 7.15 18.19
C ASP A 203 11.79 6.31 17.53
N SER A 204 11.82 5.01 17.82
CA SER A 204 12.75 4.06 17.21
C SER A 204 12.60 3.93 15.70
N VAL A 205 11.37 4.05 15.17
CA VAL A 205 11.09 4.03 13.73
C VAL A 205 11.61 5.29 13.07
N LEU A 206 11.43 6.45 13.71
CA LEU A 206 11.97 7.71 13.19
C LEU A 206 13.50 7.72 13.23
N GLN A 207 14.10 7.21 14.31
CA GLN A 207 15.54 7.10 14.45
C GLN A 207 16.16 6.16 13.41
N SER A 208 15.55 5.01 13.12
CA SER A 208 16.08 4.10 12.10
C SER A 208 16.10 4.72 10.70
N MET A 209 15.07 5.49 10.35
CA MET A 209 15.05 6.26 9.10
C MET A 209 16.06 7.42 9.10
N GLN A 210 16.29 8.09 10.23
CA GLN A 210 17.37 9.08 10.33
C GLN A 210 18.76 8.45 10.15
N VAL A 211 18.97 7.24 10.68
CA VAL A 211 20.23 6.49 10.48
C VAL A 211 20.46 6.18 9.00
N MET A 212 19.41 5.88 8.22
CA MET A 212 19.53 5.69 6.77
C MET A 212 20.05 6.94 6.04
N LEU A 213 19.76 8.14 6.58
CA LEU A 213 20.26 9.41 6.04
C LEU A 213 21.71 9.69 6.44
N GLY A 214 22.20 9.05 7.51
CA GLY A 214 23.59 9.08 7.98
C GLY A 214 24.04 10.39 8.63
N ARG A 215 23.42 11.52 8.30
CA ARG A 215 23.73 12.87 8.83
C ARG A 215 22.53 13.81 8.68
N GLU A 216 22.61 15.00 9.28
CA GLU A 216 21.54 16.01 9.15
C GLU A 216 21.63 16.82 7.86
N ASP A 217 22.83 17.19 7.41
CA ASP A 217 23.03 17.87 6.12
C ASP A 217 23.11 16.84 5.00
N VAL A 218 21.98 16.58 4.35
CA VAL A 218 21.82 15.56 3.34
C VAL A 218 21.41 16.15 2.01
N ASP A 219 21.98 15.59 0.95
CA ASP A 219 21.56 15.92 -0.39
C ASP A 219 20.21 15.25 -0.69
N ALA A 220 19.59 15.68 -1.79
CA ALA A 220 18.34 15.10 -2.24
C ALA A 220 18.46 13.61 -2.56
N ALA A 221 19.66 13.10 -2.90
CA ALA A 221 19.86 11.70 -3.28
C ALA A 221 19.83 10.76 -2.06
N ALA A 222 20.35 11.19 -0.91
CA ALA A 222 20.35 10.44 0.34
C ALA A 222 18.94 10.10 0.85
N TRP A 223 17.91 10.85 0.44
CA TRP A 223 16.51 10.56 0.77
C TRP A 223 15.90 9.39 -0.01
N THR A 224 16.56 8.90 -1.06
CA THR A 224 16.08 7.77 -1.88
C THR A 224 15.75 6.53 -1.05
N PRO A 225 16.63 6.00 -0.17
CA PRO A 225 16.31 4.84 0.67
C PRO A 225 15.12 5.09 1.60
N VAL A 226 15.01 6.27 2.24
CA VAL A 226 13.90 6.58 3.14
C VAL A 226 12.56 6.60 2.39
N LEU A 227 12.51 7.31 1.25
CA LEU A 227 11.30 7.38 0.43
C LEU A 227 10.92 6.02 -0.15
N PHE A 228 11.91 5.21 -0.56
CA PHE A 228 11.68 3.85 -1.00
C PHE A 228 11.08 3.00 0.12
N THR A 229 11.73 2.94 1.29
CA THR A 229 11.28 2.14 2.44
C THR A 229 9.86 2.49 2.86
N LEU A 230 9.52 3.79 2.93
CA LEU A 230 8.17 4.24 3.22
C LEU A 230 7.18 3.80 2.13
N CYS A 231 7.54 3.99 0.86
CA CYS A 231 6.69 3.64 -0.27
C CYS A 231 6.39 2.13 -0.34
N VAL A 232 7.38 1.24 -0.16
CA VAL A 232 7.12 -0.21 -0.28
C VAL A 232 6.38 -0.78 0.93
N SER A 233 6.32 -0.03 2.04
CA SER A 233 5.74 -0.51 3.29
C SER A 233 4.26 -0.87 3.08
N PRO A 234 3.82 -2.09 3.45
CA PRO A 234 2.42 -2.47 3.26
C PRO A 234 1.47 -1.74 4.22
N GLY A 235 1.98 -1.24 5.36
CA GLY A 235 1.13 -0.71 6.43
C GLY A 235 0.26 0.48 6.04
N TRP A 236 0.73 1.37 5.16
CA TRP A 236 -0.09 2.50 4.70
C TRP A 236 -1.09 2.12 3.59
N GLN A 237 -0.93 0.93 3.00
CA GLN A 237 -1.83 0.44 1.96
C GLN A 237 -3.08 -0.21 2.54
N VAL A 238 -3.10 -0.52 3.84
CA VAL A 238 -4.25 -1.04 4.58
C VAL A 238 -5.05 0.13 5.16
N LEU A 239 -6.38 0.07 5.05
CA LEU A 239 -7.36 1.07 5.50
C LEU A 239 -7.87 0.79 6.91
#